data_AF-A0A188QQ09-F1
#
_entry.id   AF-A0A188QQ09-F1
#
_cell.length_a   1.000
_cell.length_b   1.000
_cell.length_c   1.000
_cell.angle_alpha   90.00
_cell.angle_beta   90.00
_cell.angle_gamma   90.00
#
_symmetry.space_group_name_H-M   'P 1'
#
loop_
_entity.id
_entity.type
_entity.pdbx_description
1 polymer ?
#
loop_
_entity_poly.entity_id
_entity_poly.type
_entity_poly.pdbx_seq_one_letter_code
_entity_poly.pdbx_strand_id
1 'polypeptide(L)'
;IISQNDKKGQKGKNDPNGLPKGFCHAVQRSFIDYKNMILGTSVNIYEYIGKLQEDIKKIIEKGTTKQNGKTVGSGADKVNDWWKGIEGEMWGAVRCAITKINKKQKKNGTYTGDECGVSPQ
;
A
#
# COMPACT_ATOMS: atom_id res chain seq x y z
N ILE A 1 28.71 20.72 -21.96
CA ILE A 1 28.70 20.45 -20.50
C ILE A 1 27.48 19.60 -20.23
N ILE A 2 27.64 18.27 -20.18
CA ILE A 2 26.56 17.35 -19.81
C ILE A 2 26.52 17.36 -18.28
N SER A 3 25.48 17.96 -17.71
CA SER A 3 25.24 17.92 -16.27
C SER A 3 24.91 16.48 -15.89
N GLN A 4 25.92 15.73 -15.48
CA GLN A 4 25.74 14.52 -14.69
C GLN A 4 25.16 14.98 -13.35
N ASN A 5 23.82 14.95 -13.26
CA ASN A 5 23.13 14.98 -11.97
C ASN A 5 23.35 13.62 -11.29
N ASP A 6 24.58 13.39 -10.84
CA ASP A 6 24.87 12.44 -9.76
C ASP A 6 24.27 13.00 -8.48
N LYS A 7 22.94 12.90 -8.35
CA LYS A 7 22.31 12.92 -7.03
C LYS A 7 22.68 11.61 -6.35
N LYS A 8 23.95 11.50 -5.93
CA LYS A 8 24.34 10.65 -4.80
C LYS A 8 23.42 11.06 -3.67
N GLY A 9 22.38 10.25 -3.42
CA GLY A 9 21.42 10.49 -2.36
C GLY A 9 22.20 10.76 -1.10
N GLN A 10 22.09 11.99 -0.57
CA GLN A 10 22.60 12.28 0.75
C GLN A 10 21.95 11.24 1.66
N LYS A 11 22.76 10.38 2.28
CA LYS A 11 22.31 9.47 3.33
C LYS A 11 21.84 10.36 4.47
N GLY A 12 20.60 10.83 4.39
CA GLY A 12 19.91 11.49 5.48
C GLY A 12 19.98 10.55 6.69
N LYS A 13 20.17 11.12 7.88
CA LYS A 13 20.13 10.33 9.11
C LYS A 13 18.87 9.46 9.10
N ASN A 14 19.04 8.18 9.45
CA ASN A 14 17.91 7.26 9.63
C ASN A 14 16.92 7.88 10.63
N ASP A 15 15.67 7.46 10.53
CA ASP A 15 14.65 7.84 11.51
C ASP A 15 14.96 7.22 12.90
N PRO A 16 14.21 7.58 13.96
CA PRO A 16 14.43 7.04 15.31
C PRO A 16 14.35 5.51 15.38
N ASN A 17 13.63 4.88 14.44
CA ASN A 17 13.45 3.43 14.36
C ASN A 17 14.58 2.72 13.59
N GLY A 18 15.50 3.50 12.99
CA GLY A 18 16.64 2.98 12.22
C GLY A 18 16.34 2.76 10.74
N LEU A 19 15.16 3.15 10.26
CA LEU A 19 14.80 3.06 8.85
C LEU A 19 15.33 4.26 8.05
N PRO A 20 15.57 4.11 6.73
CA PRO A 20 16.00 5.22 5.90
C PRO A 20 15.02 6.39 5.97
N LYS A 21 15.54 7.61 6.03
CA LYS A 21 14.70 8.83 6.06
C LYS A 21 13.68 8.82 4.92
N GLY A 22 12.41 8.97 5.27
CA GLY A 22 11.30 9.01 4.30
C GLY A 22 10.76 7.64 3.87
N PHE A 23 11.34 6.53 4.36
CA PHE A 23 10.85 5.18 4.08
C PHE A 23 9.37 5.02 4.43
N CYS A 24 8.96 5.36 5.67
CA CYS A 24 7.57 5.20 6.08
C CYS A 24 6.59 6.07 5.28
N HIS A 25 6.96 7.31 4.96
CA HIS A 25 6.13 8.16 4.10
C HIS A 25 5.97 7.58 2.69
N ALA A 26 7.02 6.99 2.12
CA ALA A 26 6.93 6.33 0.82
C ALA A 26 6.01 5.10 0.89
N VAL A 27 6.16 4.26 1.92
CA VAL A 27 5.31 3.09 2.14
C VAL A 27 3.83 3.47 2.30
N GLN A 28 3.53 4.48 3.12
CA GLN A 28 2.16 4.97 3.33
C GLN A 28 1.54 5.51 2.03
N ARG A 29 2.29 6.30 1.26
CA ARG A 29 1.83 6.81 -0.05
C ARG A 29 1.56 5.68 -1.03
N SER A 30 2.46 4.71 -1.13
CA SER A 30 2.25 3.53 -2.00
C SER A 30 1.04 2.71 -1.58
N PHE A 31 0.80 2.55 -0.28
CA PHE A 31 -0.41 1.87 0.21
C PHE A 31 -1.69 2.60 -0.22
N ILE A 32 -1.71 3.94 -0.14
CA ILE A 32 -2.81 4.78 -0.62
C ILE A 32 -2.96 4.68 -2.14
N ASP A 33 -1.86 4.61 -2.90
CA ASP A 33 -1.92 4.42 -4.35
C ASP A 33 -2.57 3.08 -4.71
N TYR A 34 -2.20 1.99 -4.03
CA TYR A 34 -2.86 0.68 -4.21
C TYR A 34 -4.34 0.72 -3.86
N LYS A 35 -4.70 1.35 -2.74
CA LYS A 35 -6.10 1.58 -2.34
C LYS A 35 -6.86 2.29 -3.44
N ASN A 36 -6.36 3.44 -3.90
CA ASN A 36 -7.04 4.24 -4.93
C ASN A 36 -7.12 3.52 -6.27
N MET A 37 -6.10 2.72 -6.63
CA MET A 37 -6.12 1.89 -7.83
C MET A 37 -7.21 0.83 -7.76
N ILE A 38 -7.39 0.17 -6.61
CA ILE A 38 -8.42 -0.85 -6.38
C ILE A 38 -9.82 -0.23 -6.34
N LEU A 39 -9.97 0.90 -5.65
CA LEU A 39 -11.25 1.61 -5.52
C LEU A 39 -11.68 2.34 -6.80
N GLY A 40 -10.80 2.44 -7.80
CA GLY A 40 -11.09 3.15 -9.04
C GLY A 40 -11.00 4.67 -8.92
N THR A 41 -10.43 5.19 -7.84
CA THR A 41 -10.28 6.64 -7.56
C THR A 41 -8.89 7.18 -7.95
N SER A 42 -7.98 6.31 -8.40
CA SER A 42 -6.68 6.74 -8.91
C SER A 42 -6.80 7.55 -10.20
N VAL A 43 -5.92 8.54 -10.39
CA VAL A 43 -5.87 9.33 -11.62
C VAL A 43 -5.65 8.39 -12.81
N ASN A 44 -6.65 8.29 -13.69
CA ASN A 44 -6.63 7.38 -14.84
C ASN A 44 -5.82 7.99 -16.00
N ILE A 45 -4.51 8.17 -15.78
CA ILE A 45 -3.58 8.70 -16.80
C ILE A 45 -3.17 7.65 -17.84
N TYR A 46 -3.54 6.39 -17.64
CA TYR A 46 -3.09 5.28 -18.46
C TYR A 46 -4.27 4.38 -18.84
N GLU A 47 -4.52 4.21 -20.14
CA GLU A 47 -5.64 3.42 -20.66
C GLU A 47 -5.70 1.98 -20.09
N TYR A 48 -4.55 1.40 -19.77
CA TYR A 48 -4.43 0.08 -19.15
C TYR A 48 -4.89 0.03 -17.69
N ILE A 49 -4.82 1.14 -16.94
CA ILE A 49 -5.32 1.22 -15.56
C ILE A 49 -6.85 1.16 -15.55
N GLY A 50 -7.51 1.79 -16.52
CA GLY A 50 -8.98 1.72 -16.65
C GLY A 50 -9.50 0.29 -16.81
N LYS A 51 -8.86 -0.52 -17.67
CA LYS A 51 -9.24 -1.95 -17.85
C LYS A 51 -9.02 -2.77 -16.58
N LEU A 52 -7.90 -2.54 -15.89
CA LEU A 52 -7.59 -3.21 -14.63
C LEU A 52 -8.64 -2.90 -13.56
N GLN A 53 -9.08 -1.64 -13.45
CA GLN A 53 -10.13 -1.22 -12.51
C GLN A 53 -11.46 -1.94 -12.79
N GLU A 54 -11.88 -2.03 -14.06
CA GLU A 54 -13.09 -2.76 -14.43
C GLU A 54 -13.01 -4.25 -14.08
N ASP A 55 -11.86 -4.89 -14.33
CA ASP A 55 -11.67 -6.30 -14.05
C ASP A 55 -11.65 -6.58 -12.54
N ILE A 56 -10.96 -5.74 -11.75
CA ILE A 56 -11.01 -5.79 -10.28
C ILE A 56 -12.46 -5.68 -9.79
N LYS A 57 -13.22 -4.71 -10.29
CA LYS A 57 -14.62 -4.53 -9.94
C LYS A 57 -15.45 -5.78 -10.26
N LYS A 58 -15.32 -6.35 -11.47
CA LYS A 58 -16.03 -7.59 -11.87
C LYS A 58 -15.68 -8.77 -10.96
N ILE A 59 -14.41 -8.92 -10.56
CA ILE A 59 -13.97 -10.00 -9.67
C ILE A 59 -14.59 -9.81 -8.28
N ILE A 60 -14.51 -8.61 -7.71
CA ILE A 60 -15.05 -8.30 -6.38
C ILE A 60 -16.58 -8.49 -6.38
N GLU A 61 -17.29 -8.02 -7.40
CA GLU A 61 -18.74 -8.20 -7.51
C GLU A 61 -19.14 -9.69 -7.61
N LYS A 62 -18.40 -10.50 -8.37
CA LYS A 62 -18.62 -11.96 -8.47
C LYS A 62 -18.22 -12.71 -7.19
N GLY A 63 -17.20 -12.24 -6.47
CA GLY A 63 -16.70 -12.88 -5.25
C GLY A 63 -17.56 -12.55 -4.03
N THR A 64 -17.94 -11.28 -3.87
CA THR A 64 -18.79 -10.80 -2.75
C THR A 64 -20.23 -11.28 -2.84
N THR A 65 -20.78 -11.51 -4.04
CA THR A 65 -22.12 -12.13 -4.21
C THR A 65 -22.21 -13.55 -3.65
N LYS A 66 -21.08 -14.23 -3.42
CA LYS A 66 -21.03 -15.57 -2.79
C LYS A 66 -20.87 -15.52 -1.27
N GLN A 67 -20.51 -14.37 -0.70
CA GLN A 67 -20.33 -14.22 0.74
C GLN A 67 -21.58 -13.61 1.38
N ASN A 68 -22.30 -14.45 2.14
CA ASN A 68 -23.15 -14.05 3.27
C ASN A 68 -24.57 -13.52 3.03
N GLY A 69 -25.28 -13.90 1.96
CA GLY A 69 -26.76 -13.85 1.92
C GLY A 69 -27.45 -12.50 2.17
N LYS A 70 -26.69 -11.40 2.30
CA LYS A 70 -27.16 -10.03 2.49
C LYS A 70 -27.14 -9.34 1.15
N THR A 71 -28.28 -8.78 0.76
CA THR A 71 -28.40 -7.86 -0.37
C THR A 71 -27.61 -6.59 -0.07
N VAL A 72 -26.35 -6.57 -0.51
CA VAL A 72 -25.52 -5.35 -0.52
C VAL A 72 -25.67 -4.70 -1.90
N GLY A 73 -25.98 -3.40 -1.92
CA GLY A 73 -26.31 -2.63 -3.12
C GLY A 73 -25.25 -2.73 -4.23
N SER A 74 -25.67 -2.45 -5.47
CA SER A 74 -24.82 -2.49 -6.67
C SER A 74 -23.82 -1.32 -6.71
N GLY A 75 -22.58 -1.54 -7.17
CA GLY A 75 -21.66 -0.46 -7.57
C GLY A 75 -20.43 -0.25 -6.68
N ALA A 76 -19.91 0.98 -6.68
CA ALA A 76 -18.67 1.38 -6.00
C ALA A 76 -18.67 1.07 -4.48
N ASP A 77 -19.86 1.00 -3.88
CA ASP A 77 -20.05 0.65 -2.48
C ASP A 77 -19.54 -0.75 -2.13
N LYS A 78 -19.66 -1.73 -3.04
CA LYS A 78 -19.12 -3.10 -2.82
C LYS A 78 -17.61 -3.15 -2.81
N VAL A 79 -16.95 -2.37 -3.67
CA VAL A 79 -15.49 -2.35 -3.76
C VAL A 79 -14.90 -1.62 -2.55
N ASN A 80 -15.56 -0.55 -2.12
CA ASN A 80 -15.22 0.15 -0.87
C ASN A 80 -15.38 -0.73 0.37
N ASP A 81 -16.51 -1.44 0.50
CA ASP A 81 -16.75 -2.32 1.64
C ASP A 81 -15.84 -3.54 1.64
N TRP A 82 -15.57 -4.11 0.47
CA TRP A 82 -14.58 -5.17 0.32
C TRP A 82 -13.19 -4.71 0.75
N TRP A 83 -12.74 -3.53 0.30
CA TRP A 83 -11.46 -2.96 0.72
C TRP A 83 -11.40 -2.78 2.24
N LYS A 84 -12.43 -2.17 2.86
CA LYS A 84 -12.50 -2.01 4.32
C LYS A 84 -12.37 -3.36 5.06
N GLY A 85 -12.91 -4.44 4.49
CA GLY A 85 -12.80 -5.78 5.05
C GLY A 85 -11.38 -6.35 5.02
N ILE A 86 -10.55 -5.96 4.05
CA ILE A 86 -9.19 -6.50 3.86
C ILE A 86 -8.06 -5.50 4.19
N GLU A 87 -8.37 -4.24 4.44
CA GLU A 87 -7.38 -3.15 4.63
C GLU A 87 -6.39 -3.47 5.75
N GLY A 88 -6.86 -4.09 6.84
CA GLY A 88 -6.01 -4.54 7.94
C GLY A 88 -5.05 -5.68 7.55
N GLU A 89 -5.51 -6.64 6.74
CA GLU A 89 -4.67 -7.73 6.23
C GLU A 89 -3.61 -7.22 5.24
N MET A 90 -4.01 -6.30 4.36
CA MET A 90 -3.10 -5.63 3.42
C MET A 90 -2.02 -4.83 4.17
N TRP A 91 -2.38 -4.12 5.24
CA TRP A 91 -1.38 -3.46 6.08
C TRP A 91 -0.53 -4.48 6.86
N GLY A 92 -1.10 -5.62 7.25
CA GLY A 92 -0.35 -6.75 7.80
C GLY A 92 0.79 -7.21 6.88
N ALA A 93 0.59 -7.20 5.56
CA ALA A 93 1.65 -7.50 4.60
C ALA A 93 2.79 -6.47 4.62
N VAL A 94 2.47 -5.18 4.75
CA VAL A 94 3.47 -4.10 4.92
C VAL A 94 4.30 -4.34 6.18
N ARG A 95 3.64 -4.58 7.32
CA ARG A 95 4.32 -4.84 8.59
C ARG A 95 5.20 -6.08 8.50
N CYS A 96 4.71 -7.16 7.90
CA CYS A 96 5.46 -8.38 7.65
C CYS A 96 6.72 -8.10 6.79
N ALA A 97 6.62 -7.30 5.74
CA ALA A 97 7.78 -6.94 4.92
C ALA A 97 8.82 -6.12 5.72
N ILE A 98 8.38 -5.22 6.59
CA ILE A 98 9.27 -4.42 7.47
C ILE A 98 10.06 -5.33 8.41
N THR A 99 9.46 -6.38 8.99
CA THR A 99 10.20 -7.35 9.83
C THR A 99 11.34 -8.06 9.10
N LYS A 100 11.25 -8.17 7.77
CA LYS A 100 12.25 -8.83 6.91
C LYS A 100 13.39 -7.90 6.47
N ILE A 101 13.33 -6.61 6.77
CA ILE A 101 14.41 -5.68 6.44
C ILE A 101 15.70 -6.10 7.18
N ASN A 102 16.79 -6.24 6.42
CA ASN A 102 18.06 -6.76 6.91
C ASN A 102 18.56 -6.02 8.18
N LYS A 103 18.93 -6.81 9.19
CA LYS A 103 19.43 -6.36 10.51
C LYS A 103 20.63 -5.41 10.45
N LYS A 104 21.38 -5.37 9.35
CA LYS A 104 22.53 -4.45 9.18
C LYS A 104 22.16 -2.96 9.24
N GLN A 105 20.87 -2.61 9.05
CA GLN A 105 20.42 -1.21 9.19
C GLN A 105 19.97 -0.85 10.60
N LYS A 106 19.53 -1.81 11.42
CA LYS A 106 19.11 -1.57 12.80
C LYS A 106 20.32 -1.76 13.72
N LYS A 107 20.80 -0.67 14.31
CA LYS A 107 22.05 -0.64 15.07
C LYS A 107 22.10 -1.53 16.33
N ASN A 108 20.98 -2.15 16.76
CA ASN A 108 20.91 -3.23 17.77
C ASN A 108 19.46 -3.73 17.93
N GLY A 109 18.93 -4.52 16.99
CA GLY A 109 17.62 -5.18 17.17
C GLY A 109 16.96 -5.68 15.88
N THR A 110 15.81 -6.35 16.02
CA THR A 110 14.90 -6.75 14.91
C THR A 110 13.80 -5.72 14.73
N TYR A 111 13.37 -5.49 13.49
CA TYR A 111 12.15 -4.72 13.24
C TYR A 111 10.92 -5.52 13.67
N THR A 112 9.96 -4.83 14.29
CA THR A 112 8.70 -5.39 14.81
C THR A 112 7.61 -5.40 13.75
N GLY A 113 7.74 -4.57 12.72
CA GLY A 113 6.74 -4.35 11.70
C GLY A 113 5.93 -3.07 11.93
N ASP A 114 5.90 -2.57 13.16
CA ASP A 114 5.11 -1.40 13.55
C ASP A 114 5.87 -0.07 13.38
N GLU A 115 7.08 -0.08 12.83
CA GLU A 115 7.93 1.10 12.68
C GLU A 115 7.31 2.21 11.81
N CYS A 116 6.39 1.85 10.91
CA CYS A 116 5.62 2.78 10.09
C CYS A 116 4.15 2.92 10.55
N GLY A 117 3.81 2.42 11.73
CA GLY A 117 2.47 2.42 12.33
C GLY A 117 1.78 1.05 12.34
N VAL A 118 0.92 0.83 13.35
CA VAL A 118 0.11 -0.40 13.49
C VAL A 118 -1.04 -0.48 12.49
N SER A 119 -1.42 0.66 11.91
CA SER A 119 -2.44 0.84 10.88
C SER A 119 -1.96 1.85 9.83
N PRO A 120 -2.51 1.82 8.59
CA PRO A 120 -2.25 2.89 7.64
C PRO A 120 -2.76 4.23 8.21
N GLN A 121 -2.06 5.32 7.86
CA GLN A 121 -2.42 6.71 8.22
C GLN A 121 -3.19 7.40 7.11
#